data_AF-A0AAJ1QWW5-F1
#
_entry.id   AF-A0AAJ1QWW5-F1
#
_cell.length_a   1.000
_cell.length_b   1.000
_cell.length_c   1.000
_cell.angle_alpha   90.00
_cell.angle_beta   90.00
_cell.angle_gamma   90.00
#
_symmetry.space_group_name_H-M   'P 1'
#
loop_
_entity.id
_entity.type
_entity.pdbx_description
1 polymer ?
#
loop_
_entity_poly.entity_id
_entity_poly.type
_entity_poly.pdbx_seq_one_letter_code
_entity_poly.pdbx_strand_id
1 'polypeptide(L)'
;MILKYALCLFFISTYAQNEKEFVQIFNTQGNLQSKGWVQNNEKVDFWTFYHSNGNISKKGHFNHDKKNGYWYFYTENKILLKEGTYTNDSANNWWTFYTNKEKKKIQFKNGVKDGYALVYKNNRLEKAEHYSANEKTGEWTSYFVFKKDNPNVKF
;
A
#
# COMPACT_ATOMS: atom_id res chain seq x y z
N MET A 1 -65.64 -14.25 -26.79
CA MET A 1 -64.89 -13.07 -27.28
C MET A 1 -64.88 -12.03 -26.18
N ILE A 2 -63.80 -11.52 -25.59
CA ILE A 2 -62.34 -11.69 -25.72
C ILE A 2 -61.80 -11.45 -24.29
N LEU A 3 -60.96 -12.36 -23.79
CA LEU A 3 -60.29 -12.26 -22.50
C LEU A 3 -59.14 -11.25 -22.64
N LYS A 4 -59.22 -10.11 -21.94
CA LYS A 4 -58.14 -9.09 -21.93
C LYS A 4 -57.00 -9.58 -21.03
N TYR A 5 -56.01 -10.25 -21.61
CA TYR A 5 -54.75 -10.51 -20.95
C TYR A 5 -53.93 -9.22 -20.89
N ALA A 6 -53.71 -8.70 -19.68
CA ALA A 6 -52.70 -7.70 -19.43
C ALA A 6 -51.32 -8.36 -19.56
N LEU A 7 -50.60 -8.02 -20.62
CA LEU A 7 -49.22 -8.44 -20.84
C LEU A 7 -48.33 -7.66 -19.87
N CYS A 8 -48.09 -8.20 -18.68
CA CYS A 8 -47.04 -7.70 -17.78
C CYS A 8 -45.68 -8.11 -18.36
N LEU A 9 -45.12 -7.25 -19.21
CA LEU A 9 -43.73 -7.35 -19.62
C LEU A 9 -42.85 -6.99 -18.43
N PHE A 10 -42.43 -8.00 -17.67
CA PHE A 10 -41.28 -7.87 -16.78
C PHE A 10 -40.03 -7.73 -17.66
N PHE A 11 -39.66 -6.47 -17.96
CA PHE A 11 -38.31 -6.16 -18.38
C PHE A 11 -37.38 -6.44 -17.19
N ILE A 12 -36.95 -7.69 -17.03
CA ILE A 12 -35.74 -7.98 -16.28
C ILE A 12 -34.60 -7.55 -17.19
N SER A 13 -34.34 -6.24 -17.21
CA SER A 13 -33.03 -5.75 -17.62
C SER A 13 -32.07 -6.37 -16.61
N THR A 14 -31.29 -7.33 -17.08
CA THR A 14 -30.13 -7.84 -16.34
C THR A 14 -29.14 -6.69 -16.27
N TYR A 15 -29.35 -5.76 -15.34
CA TYR A 15 -28.30 -4.89 -14.87
C TYR A 15 -27.29 -5.85 -14.24
N ALA A 16 -26.27 -6.23 -15.01
CA ALA A 16 -25.11 -6.88 -14.46
C ALA A 16 -24.63 -5.97 -13.31
N GLN A 17 -24.77 -6.46 -12.08
CA GLN A 17 -24.37 -5.77 -10.86
C GLN A 17 -22.89 -5.40 -10.99
N ASN A 18 -22.62 -4.16 -11.39
CA ASN A 18 -21.29 -3.59 -11.49
C ASN A 18 -21.04 -2.63 -10.32
N GLU A 19 -21.80 -2.80 -9.25
CA GLU A 19 -21.65 -2.06 -8.02
C GLU A 19 -20.55 -2.69 -7.17
N LYS A 20 -19.78 -1.84 -6.49
CA LYS A 20 -18.80 -2.32 -5.51
C LYS A 20 -19.51 -2.68 -4.21
N GLU A 21 -19.06 -3.75 -3.58
CA GLU A 21 -19.59 -4.25 -2.32
C GLU A 21 -18.53 -4.14 -1.21
N PHE A 22 -18.95 -3.76 -0.01
CA PHE A 22 -18.08 -3.77 1.14
C PHE A 22 -18.16 -5.13 1.84
N VAL A 23 -17.04 -5.84 1.93
CA VAL A 23 -16.99 -7.20 2.49
C VAL A 23 -16.14 -7.28 3.74
N GLN A 24 -16.46 -8.24 4.60
CA GLN A 24 -15.64 -8.65 5.75
C GLN A 24 -15.31 -10.13 5.61
N ILE A 25 -14.03 -10.47 5.69
CA ILE A 25 -13.53 -11.84 5.55
C ILE A 25 -13.07 -12.31 6.92
N PHE A 26 -13.62 -13.45 7.36
CA PHE A 26 -13.34 -14.09 8.64
C PHE A 26 -12.63 -15.43 8.42
N ASN A 27 -11.80 -15.85 9.37
CA ASN A 27 -11.22 -17.18 9.37
C ASN A 27 -12.24 -18.25 9.84
N THR A 28 -11.85 -19.52 9.87
CA THR A 28 -12.70 -20.65 10.31
C THR A 28 -13.13 -20.58 11.79
N GLN A 29 -12.44 -19.78 12.60
CA GLN A 29 -12.75 -19.54 14.01
C GLN A 29 -13.64 -18.30 14.22
N GLY A 30 -14.03 -17.60 13.14
CA GLY A 30 -14.84 -16.38 13.21
C GLY A 30 -14.03 -15.09 13.49
N ASN A 31 -12.69 -15.14 13.46
CA ASN A 31 -11.84 -13.96 13.64
C ASN A 31 -11.73 -13.15 12.35
N LEU A 32 -11.92 -11.84 12.43
CA LEU A 32 -11.84 -10.93 11.28
C LEU A 32 -10.41 -10.89 10.72
N GLN A 33 -10.22 -11.27 9.46
CA GLN A 33 -8.93 -11.26 8.77
C GLN A 33 -8.73 -10.01 7.93
N SER A 34 -9.78 -9.56 7.25
CA SER A 34 -9.72 -8.35 6.41
C SER A 34 -11.09 -7.79 6.10
N LYS A 35 -11.12 -6.53 5.69
CA LYS A 35 -12.31 -5.87 5.16
C LYS A 35 -11.95 -4.83 4.11
N GLY A 36 -12.84 -4.58 3.17
CA GLY A 36 -12.65 -3.60 2.11
C GLY A 36 -13.67 -3.75 1.00
N TRP A 37 -13.43 -3.06 -0.12
CA TRP A 37 -14.33 -3.04 -1.26
C TRP A 37 -13.97 -4.11 -2.29
N VAL A 38 -14.97 -4.79 -2.82
CA VAL A 38 -14.86 -5.74 -3.92
C VAL A 38 -15.69 -5.24 -5.09
N GLN A 39 -15.17 -5.37 -6.30
CA GLN A 39 -15.94 -5.19 -7.53
C GLN A 39 -15.54 -6.32 -8.48
N ASN A 40 -16.51 -7.01 -9.09
CA ASN A 40 -16.25 -8.14 -9.99
C ASN A 40 -15.34 -9.23 -9.38
N ASN A 41 -15.55 -9.56 -8.10
CA ASN A 41 -14.75 -10.51 -7.31
C ASN A 41 -13.28 -10.11 -7.06
N GLU A 42 -12.89 -8.88 -7.40
CA GLU A 42 -11.53 -8.37 -7.18
C GLU A 42 -11.52 -7.30 -6.09
N LYS A 43 -10.42 -7.20 -5.34
CA LYS A 43 -10.25 -6.10 -4.37
C LYS A 43 -10.08 -4.78 -5.11
N VAL A 44 -10.86 -3.79 -4.69
CA VAL A 44 -10.79 -2.39 -5.13
C VAL A 44 -10.77 -1.45 -3.93
N ASP A 45 -10.42 -0.19 -4.16
CA ASP A 45 -10.39 0.87 -3.15
C ASP A 45 -9.66 0.45 -1.86
N PHE A 46 -10.06 1.01 -0.71
CA PHE A 46 -9.35 0.82 0.54
C PHE A 46 -9.63 -0.53 1.19
N TRP A 47 -8.55 -1.18 1.64
CA TRP A 47 -8.59 -2.43 2.38
C TRP A 47 -7.82 -2.32 3.70
N THR A 48 -8.32 -3.02 4.71
CA THR A 48 -7.66 -3.21 6.01
C THR A 48 -7.54 -4.70 6.28
N PHE A 49 -6.35 -5.11 6.73
CA PHE A 49 -6.04 -6.47 7.14
C PHE A 49 -5.67 -6.48 8.61
N TYR A 50 -5.90 -7.61 9.26
CA TYR A 50 -5.75 -7.77 10.70
C TYR A 50 -4.79 -8.92 11.03
N HIS A 51 -4.09 -8.77 12.15
CA HIS A 51 -3.38 -9.83 12.85
C HIS A 51 -4.38 -10.71 13.61
N SER A 52 -3.93 -11.88 14.08
CA SER A 52 -4.77 -12.82 14.85
C SER A 52 -5.35 -12.20 16.12
N ASN A 53 -4.65 -11.24 16.73
CA ASN A 53 -5.09 -10.48 17.90
C ASN A 53 -6.09 -9.35 17.59
N GLY A 54 -6.53 -9.20 16.34
CA GLY A 54 -7.48 -8.18 15.90
C GLY A 54 -6.86 -6.80 15.65
N ASN A 55 -5.55 -6.61 15.86
CA ASN A 55 -4.88 -5.36 15.51
C ASN A 55 -4.62 -5.29 14.00
N ILE A 56 -4.58 -4.08 13.45
CA ILE A 56 -4.32 -3.88 12.02
C ILE A 56 -2.92 -4.38 11.68
N SER A 57 -2.81 -5.21 10.64
CA SER A 57 -1.53 -5.69 10.10
C SER A 57 -1.04 -4.84 8.94
N LYS A 58 -1.94 -4.46 8.03
CA LYS A 58 -1.64 -3.56 6.91
C LYS A 58 -2.93 -2.94 6.38
N LYS A 59 -2.80 -1.77 5.75
CA LYS A 59 -3.92 -1.10 5.10
C LYS A 59 -3.43 -0.24 3.94
N GLY A 60 -4.27 -0.08 2.92
CA GLY A 60 -3.97 0.69 1.73
C GLY A 60 -5.00 0.42 0.63
N HIS A 61 -4.77 0.97 -0.57
CA HIS A 61 -5.72 0.81 -1.67
C HIS A 61 -5.34 -0.35 -2.60
N PHE A 62 -6.35 -0.96 -3.19
CA PHE A 62 -6.23 -1.87 -4.31
C PHE A 62 -6.84 -1.25 -5.57
N ASN A 63 -6.33 -1.70 -6.70
CA ASN A 63 -6.91 -1.50 -8.01
C ASN A 63 -6.88 -2.86 -8.72
N HIS A 64 -8.04 -3.52 -8.85
CA HIS A 64 -8.17 -4.84 -9.47
C HIS A 64 -7.18 -5.87 -8.87
N ASP A 65 -7.32 -6.12 -7.56
CA ASP A 65 -6.47 -7.01 -6.73
C ASP A 65 -4.98 -6.63 -6.61
N LYS A 66 -4.51 -5.59 -7.30
CA LYS A 66 -3.14 -5.09 -7.19
C LYS A 66 -3.04 -3.96 -6.18
N LYS A 67 -2.04 -3.98 -5.31
CA LYS A 67 -1.80 -2.86 -4.39
C LYS A 67 -1.52 -1.60 -5.20
N ASN A 68 -2.21 -0.53 -4.85
CA ASN A 68 -2.08 0.76 -5.50
C ASN A 68 -2.17 1.90 -4.47
N GLY A 69 -1.48 3.01 -4.71
CA GLY A 69 -1.46 4.13 -3.78
C GLY A 69 -0.67 3.84 -2.50
N TYR A 70 -0.96 4.60 -1.44
CA TYR A 70 -0.19 4.58 -0.21
C TYR A 70 -0.60 3.43 0.73
N TRP A 71 0.39 2.77 1.33
CA TRP A 71 0.22 1.61 2.18
C TRP A 71 0.96 1.75 3.51
N TYR A 72 0.38 1.17 4.55
CA TYR A 72 0.95 1.10 5.89
C TYR A 72 1.02 -0.35 6.35
N PHE A 73 2.07 -0.70 7.09
CA PHE A 73 2.30 -2.04 7.66
C PHE A 73 2.66 -1.91 9.13
N TYR A 74 2.07 -2.73 9.98
CA TYR A 74 2.19 -2.63 11.43
C TYR A 74 2.55 -3.98 12.06
N THR A 75 3.20 -3.95 13.21
CA THR A 75 3.37 -5.12 14.09
C THR A 75 2.06 -5.50 14.76
N GLU A 76 2.03 -6.68 15.38
CA GLU A 76 0.93 -7.10 16.26
C GLU A 76 0.68 -6.14 17.42
N ASN A 77 1.70 -5.38 17.84
CA ASN A 77 1.63 -4.38 18.91
C ASN A 77 1.32 -2.96 18.39
N LYS A 78 0.73 -2.84 17.19
CA LYS A 78 0.33 -1.57 16.55
C LYS A 78 1.49 -0.63 16.20
N ILE A 79 2.74 -1.11 16.21
CA ILE A 79 3.91 -0.30 15.86
C ILE A 79 4.04 -0.27 14.34
N LEU A 80 4.14 0.92 13.75
CA LEU A 80 4.34 1.09 12.30
C LEU A 80 5.73 0.54 11.90
N LEU A 81 5.76 -0.39 10.95
CA LEU A 81 6.97 -1.03 10.44
C LEU A 81 7.49 -0.33 9.19
N LYS A 82 6.58 -0.06 8.26
CA LYS A 82 6.91 0.61 7.01
C LYS A 82 5.67 1.19 6.35
N GLU A 83 5.92 2.18 5.52
CA GLU A 83 4.90 2.82 4.70
C GLU A 83 5.50 3.31 3.39
N GLY A 84 4.67 3.44 2.37
CA GLY A 84 5.11 3.92 1.07
C GLY A 84 4.06 3.68 0.00
N THR A 85 4.42 4.02 -1.24
CA THR A 85 3.50 3.92 -2.37
C THR A 85 3.73 2.63 -3.15
N TYR A 86 2.63 1.95 -3.49
CA TYR A 86 2.61 0.93 -4.52
C TYR A 86 1.98 1.49 -5.80
N THR A 87 2.43 0.97 -6.94
CA THR A 87 1.76 1.11 -8.23
C THR A 87 1.75 -0.28 -8.85
N ASN A 88 0.57 -0.88 -9.02
CA ASN A 88 0.41 -2.25 -9.52
C ASN A 88 1.34 -3.27 -8.82
N ASP A 89 1.25 -3.33 -7.48
CA ASP A 89 2.08 -4.16 -6.58
C ASP A 89 3.59 -3.84 -6.54
N SER A 90 4.07 -2.93 -7.38
CA SER A 90 5.46 -2.50 -7.36
C SER A 90 5.67 -1.34 -6.39
N ALA A 91 6.64 -1.46 -5.48
CA ALA A 91 7.04 -0.36 -4.62
C ALA A 91 7.57 0.80 -5.48
N ASN A 92 7.10 2.01 -5.22
CA ASN A 92 7.47 3.22 -5.95
C ASN A 92 7.64 4.41 -5.00
N ASN A 93 8.39 5.41 -5.46
CA ASN A 93 8.71 6.63 -4.72
C ASN A 93 9.40 6.30 -3.38
N TRP A 94 9.22 7.16 -2.39
CA TRP A 94 9.77 6.95 -1.06
C TRP A 94 9.00 5.89 -0.27
N TRP A 95 9.75 4.96 0.28
CA TRP A 95 9.32 4.06 1.32
C TRP A 95 10.06 4.39 2.61
N THR A 96 9.31 4.53 3.70
CA THR A 96 9.89 4.74 5.03
C THR A 96 9.79 3.44 5.83
N PHE A 97 10.89 3.04 6.43
CA PHE A 97 11.02 1.88 7.30
C PHE A 97 11.39 2.37 8.69
N TYR A 98 10.74 1.78 9.70
CA TYR A 98 10.87 2.16 11.08
C TYR A 98 11.42 0.99 11.88
N THR A 99 12.44 1.28 12.67
CA THR A 99 12.91 0.40 13.75
C THR A 99 12.89 1.17 15.06
N ASN A 100 13.20 0.51 16.16
CA ASN A 100 13.38 1.17 17.45
C ASN A 100 14.59 2.12 17.49
N LYS A 101 15.58 1.95 16.59
CA LYS A 101 16.84 2.71 16.60
C LYS A 101 16.96 3.72 15.47
N GLU A 102 16.35 3.42 14.33
CA GLU A 102 16.53 4.17 13.09
C GLU A 102 15.25 4.29 12.28
N LYS A 103 15.18 5.38 11.50
CA LYS A 103 14.22 5.57 10.41
C LYS A 103 15.00 5.54 9.09
N LYS A 104 14.61 4.68 8.15
CA LYS A 104 15.22 4.60 6.82
C LYS A 104 14.22 5.01 5.75
N LYS A 105 14.53 6.04 4.94
CA LYS A 105 13.76 6.38 3.72
C LYS A 105 14.49 5.78 2.52
N ILE A 106 13.81 5.08 1.62
CA ILE A 106 14.42 4.47 0.42
C ILE A 106 13.57 4.82 -0.80
N GLN A 107 14.20 5.28 -1.88
CA GLN A 107 13.53 5.45 -3.17
C GLN A 107 13.45 4.12 -3.91
N PHE A 108 12.25 3.82 -4.40
CA PHE A 108 11.97 2.71 -5.28
C PHE A 108 11.41 3.19 -6.61
N LYS A 109 11.72 2.46 -7.67
CA LYS A 109 11.10 2.58 -8.98
C LYS A 109 10.80 1.17 -9.48
N ASN A 110 9.53 0.88 -9.76
CA ASN A 110 9.09 -0.44 -10.24
C ASN A 110 9.61 -1.61 -9.37
N GLY A 111 9.56 -1.44 -8.04
CA GLY A 111 9.93 -2.48 -7.09
C GLY A 111 11.43 -2.62 -6.79
N VAL A 112 12.30 -1.91 -7.51
CA VAL A 112 13.75 -1.93 -7.25
C VAL A 112 14.21 -0.61 -6.62
N LYS A 113 15.27 -0.66 -5.81
CA LYS A 113 15.89 0.56 -5.26
C LYS A 113 16.52 1.34 -6.40
N ASP A 114 16.08 2.57 -6.58
CA ASP A 114 16.57 3.45 -7.65
C ASP A 114 16.46 4.89 -7.14
N GLY A 115 17.62 5.52 -6.90
CA GLY A 115 17.77 6.77 -6.18
C GLY A 115 18.35 6.60 -4.77
N TYR A 116 17.95 7.47 -3.85
CA TYR A 116 18.59 7.57 -2.54
C TYR A 116 17.98 6.65 -1.48
N ALA A 117 18.84 6.15 -0.59
CA ALA A 117 18.46 5.62 0.71
C ALA A 117 19.07 6.48 1.82
N LEU A 118 18.25 6.94 2.75
CA LEU A 118 18.60 7.88 3.81
C LEU A 118 18.35 7.22 5.16
N VAL A 119 19.36 7.18 6.02
CA VAL A 119 19.28 6.62 7.36
C VAL A 119 19.32 7.75 8.37
N TYR A 120 18.30 7.79 9.21
CA TYR A 120 18.15 8.77 10.28
C TYR A 120 18.23 8.09 11.63
N LYS A 121 19.02 8.67 12.55
CA LYS A 121 19.07 8.29 13.97
C LYS A 121 18.76 9.53 14.80
N ASN A 122 17.86 9.42 15.77
CA ASN A 122 17.40 10.56 16.59
C ASN A 122 17.01 11.79 15.73
N ASN A 123 16.30 11.55 14.61
CA ASN A 123 15.89 12.55 13.61
C ASN A 123 17.03 13.28 12.86
N ARG A 124 18.29 12.88 13.04
CA ARG A 124 19.45 13.40 12.28
C ARG A 124 19.81 12.45 11.14
N LEU A 125 20.10 12.99 9.95
CA LEU A 125 20.64 12.19 8.84
C LEU A 125 22.07 11.76 9.18
N GLU A 126 22.26 10.46 9.36
CA GLU A 126 23.56 9.85 9.66
C GLU A 126 24.23 9.35 8.38
N LYS A 127 23.45 8.82 7.44
CA LYS A 127 23.97 8.17 6.24
C LYS A 127 23.05 8.40 5.05
N ALA A 128 23.64 8.63 3.89
CA ALA A 128 22.96 8.55 2.61
C ALA A 128 23.67 7.54 1.71
N GLU A 129 22.91 6.79 0.92
CA GLU A 129 23.40 5.86 -0.08
C GLU A 129 22.67 6.18 -1.40
N HIS A 130 23.32 5.97 -2.53
CA HIS A 130 22.68 6.05 -3.84
C HIS A 130 22.65 4.66 -4.47
N TYR A 131 21.54 4.34 -5.12
CA TYR A 131 21.27 3.07 -5.77
C TYR A 131 20.84 3.30 -7.21
N SER A 132 21.25 2.39 -8.10
CA SER A 132 20.70 2.26 -9.45
C SER A 132 20.35 0.79 -9.67
N ALA A 133 19.07 0.49 -9.91
CA ALA A 133 18.57 -0.87 -10.10
C ALA A 133 19.05 -1.88 -9.03
N ASN A 134 18.86 -1.55 -7.75
CA ASN A 134 19.32 -2.28 -6.55
C ASN A 134 20.83 -2.27 -6.29
N GLU A 135 21.66 -1.89 -7.26
CA GLU A 135 23.10 -1.80 -7.09
C GLU A 135 23.48 -0.50 -6.39
N LYS A 136 24.32 -0.61 -5.35
CA LYS A 136 24.80 0.55 -4.62
C LYS A 136 25.89 1.24 -5.43
N THR A 137 25.67 2.51 -5.74
CA THR A 137 26.55 3.33 -6.59
C THR A 137 27.22 4.48 -5.84
N GLY A 138 26.78 4.79 -4.61
CA GLY A 138 27.39 5.82 -3.79
C GLY A 138 27.05 5.72 -2.31
N GLU A 139 27.87 6.35 -1.47
CA GLU A 139 27.66 6.47 -0.04
C GLU A 139 28.21 7.81 0.49
N TRP A 140 27.48 8.40 1.42
CA TRP A 140 27.90 9.54 2.24
C TRP A 140 27.64 9.22 3.71
N THR A 141 28.68 9.37 4.53
CA THR A 141 28.63 9.10 5.97
C THR A 141 28.39 10.35 6.81
N SER A 142 28.09 11.49 6.17
CA SER A 142 27.64 12.68 6.88
C SER A 142 26.68 13.51 6.03
N TYR A 143 25.75 14.18 6.71
CA TYR A 143 24.84 15.15 6.10
C TYR A 143 25.58 16.25 5.32
N PHE A 144 26.70 16.74 5.86
CA PHE A 144 27.45 17.84 5.26
C PHE A 144 28.02 17.47 3.89
N VAL A 145 28.71 16.32 3.78
CA VAL A 145 29.27 15.87 2.50
C VAL A 145 28.13 15.57 1.52
N PHE A 146 27.06 14.93 1.98
CA PHE A 146 25.89 14.66 1.14
C PHE A 146 25.31 15.94 0.53
N LYS A 147 25.06 16.98 1.34
CA LYS A 147 24.47 18.24 0.86
C LYS A 147 25.42 19.07 0.00
N LYS A 148 26.71 19.03 0.28
CA LYS A 148 27.73 19.69 -0.55
C LYS A 148 27.72 19.11 -1.97
N ASP A 149 27.67 17.78 -2.09
CA ASP A 149 27.70 17.11 -3.39
C ASP A 149 26.31 17.12 -4.08
N ASN A 150 25.23 17.22 -3.30
CA ASN A 150 23.85 17.15 -3.77
C ASN A 150 23.01 18.35 -3.28
N PRO A 151 23.36 19.60 -3.66
CA PRO A 151 22.75 20.81 -3.10
C PRO A 151 21.25 20.94 -3.44
N ASN A 152 20.82 20.35 -4.56
CA ASN A 152 19.46 20.46 -5.06
C ASN A 152 18.51 19.36 -4.53
N VAL A 153 19.03 18.35 -3.82
CA VAL A 153 18.19 17.28 -3.29
C VAL A 153 17.35 17.82 -2.12
N LYS A 154 16.02 17.81 -2.29
CA LYS A 154 15.03 18.15 -1.25
C LYS A 154 14.39 16.85 -0.72
N PHE A 155 14.07 16.80 0.57
CA PHE A 155 13.58 15.61 1.27
C PHE A 155 12.21 15.79 1.90
#